data_AF-A0A3N5L7G9-F1
#
_entry.id   AF-A0A3N5L7G9-F1
#
_cell.length_a   1.000
_cell.length_b   1.000
_cell.length_c   1.000
_cell.angle_alpha   90.00
_cell.angle_beta   90.00
_cell.angle_gamma   90.00
#
_symmetry.space_group_name_H-M   'P 1'
#
loop_
_entity.id
_entity.type
_entity.pdbx_description
1 polymer ?
#
loop_
_entity_poly.entity_id
_entity_poly.type
_entity_poly.pdbx_seq_one_letter_code
_entity_poly.pdbx_strand_id
1 'polypeptide(L)' 'MYKKGKNKSPFDLYGPYIRKNKNDKWHSSKSCSNYPVNPEVEIKYFSTYPGTSELCPECIQLEEKNIKFT' A
#
# COMPACT_ATOMS: atom_id res chain seq x y z
N MET A 1 -32.21 4.38 0.15
CA MET A 1 -30.97 3.64 -0.20
C MET A 1 -29.90 4.66 -0.55
N TYR A 2 -29.05 5.06 0.40
CA TYR A 2 -28.06 6.12 0.17
C TYR A 2 -26.75 5.52 -0.32
N LYS A 3 -26.45 5.69 -1.61
CA LYS A 3 -25.14 5.39 -2.20
C LYS A 3 -24.14 6.41 -1.67
N LYS A 4 -23.38 6.02 -0.64
CA LYS A 4 -22.32 6.81 -0.02
C LYS A 4 -21.16 6.92 -1.01
N GLY A 5 -21.15 7.98 -1.81
CA GLY A 5 -19.97 8.38 -2.57
C GLY A 5 -18.82 8.57 -1.60
N LYS A 6 -17.76 7.77 -1.75
CA LYS A 6 -16.53 7.93 -0.96
C LYS A 6 -15.87 9.24 -1.42
N ASN A 7 -16.26 10.35 -0.80
CA ASN A 7 -15.42 11.54 -0.74
C ASN A 7 -14.14 11.12 0.00
N LYS A 8 -13.10 10.73 -0.73
CA LYS A 8 -11.76 10.54 -0.18
C LYS A 8 -11.38 11.86 0.46
N SER A 9 -11.20 11.84 1.77
CA SER A 9 -10.84 13.03 2.54
C SER A 9 -9.44 13.45 2.06
N PRO A 10 -9.10 14.74 1.98
CA PRO A 10 -7.75 15.19 1.62
C PRO A 10 -6.64 14.70 2.59
N PHE A 11 -7.01 13.93 3.61
CA PHE A 11 -6.16 13.22 4.57
C PHE A 11 -6.12 11.70 4.34
N ASP A 12 -6.42 11.20 3.14
CA ASP A 12 -6.20 9.80 2.77
C ASP A 12 -4.67 9.52 2.77
N LEU A 13 -4.12 9.27 3.95
CA LEU A 13 -2.77 8.76 4.11
C LEU A 13 -2.67 7.44 3.35
N TYR A 14 -1.69 7.34 2.46
CA TYR A 14 -1.41 6.10 1.75
C TYR A 14 -0.75 5.12 2.72
N GLY A 15 -1.35 3.95 2.89
CA GLY A 15 -0.81 2.87 3.71
C GLY A 15 -1.88 2.08 4.47
N PRO A 16 -1.46 1.25 5.45
CA PRO A 16 -0.10 1.06 5.93
C PRO A 16 0.80 0.35 4.91
N TYR A 17 2.02 0.85 4.72
CA TYR A 17 3.07 0.14 4.00
C TYR A 17 4.02 -0.52 4.99
N ILE A 18 4.43 -1.75 4.67
CA ILE A 18 5.30 -2.55 5.52
C ILE A 18 6.56 -2.96 4.75
N ARG A 19 7.72 -2.95 5.40
CA ARG A 19 8.96 -3.53 4.85
C ARG A 19 9.70 -4.31 5.92
N LYS A 20 10.47 -5.33 5.52
CA LYS A 20 11.27 -6.13 6.47
C LYS A 20 12.44 -5.35 7.05
N ASN A 21 13.10 -4.53 6.24
CA ASN A 21 14.24 -3.71 6.63
C ASN A 21 14.46 -2.59 5.60
N LYS A 22 15.44 -1.70 5.84
CA LYS A 22 15.77 -0.57 4.96
C LYS A 22 16.24 -0.95 3.55
N ASN A 23 16.68 -2.19 3.34
CA ASN A 23 17.08 -2.70 2.01
C ASN A 23 15.90 -3.31 1.24
N ASP A 24 14.77 -3.50 1.91
CA ASP A 24 13.56 -4.08 1.34
C ASP A 24 12.65 -3.00 0.76
N LYS A 25 11.79 -3.40 -0.17
CA LYS A 25 10.79 -2.50 -0.76
C LYS A 25 9.58 -2.38 0.17
N TRP A 26 8.77 -1.35 -0.05
CA TRP A 26 7.53 -1.15 0.69
C TRP A 26 6.41 -2.01 0.11
N HIS A 27 5.63 -2.66 0.98
CA HIS A 27 4.52 -3.52 0.62
C HIS A 27 3.21 -2.97 1.17
N SER A 28 2.23 -2.71 0.29
CA SER A 28 0.87 -2.28 0.66
C SER A 28 -0.08 -3.45 0.91
N SER A 29 0.15 -4.59 0.26
CA SER A 29 -0.83 -5.70 0.23
C SER A 29 -0.29 -6.97 0.86
N LYS A 30 -1.03 -7.51 1.85
CA LYS A 30 -0.79 -8.81 2.47
C LYS A 30 -0.89 -9.99 1.50
N SER A 31 -1.52 -9.77 0.33
CA SER A 31 -1.58 -10.76 -0.74
C SER A 31 -0.28 -10.85 -1.55
N CYS A 32 0.69 -9.99 -1.27
CA CYS A 32 2.01 -10.08 -1.88
C CYS A 32 2.74 -11.35 -1.40
N SER A 33 3.29 -12.12 -2.33
CA SER A 33 4.11 -13.30 -2.04
C SER A 33 5.36 -12.98 -1.22
N ASN A 34 5.88 -11.76 -1.36
CA ASN A 34 7.01 -11.25 -0.59
C ASN A 34 6.59 -10.40 0.62
N TYR A 35 5.32 -10.45 1.02
CA TYR A 35 4.86 -9.64 2.15
C TYR A 35 5.59 -10.04 3.44
N PRO A 36 6.19 -9.09 4.17
CA PRO A 36 6.92 -9.43 5.37
C PRO A 36 5.96 -9.86 6.49
N VAL A 37 6.13 -11.10 6.98
CA VAL A 37 5.27 -11.72 8.02
C VAL A 37 5.88 -11.62 9.43
N ASN A 38 7.14 -11.18 9.53
CA ASN A 38 7.87 -11.12 10.79
C ASN A 38 7.37 -10.01 11.72
N PRO A 39 7.54 -10.15 13.05
CA PRO A 39 7.14 -9.11 14.00
C PRO A 39 8.02 -7.84 13.94
N GLU A 40 9.26 -7.96 13.48
CA GLU A 40 10.23 -6.85 13.40
C GLU A 40 10.16 -6.12 12.05
N VAL A 41 8.98 -5.66 11.67
CA VAL A 41 8.76 -4.95 10.40
C VAL A 41 8.63 -3.45 10.63
N GLU A 42 9.12 -2.67 9.68
CA GLU A 42 8.90 -1.23 9.66
C GLU A 42 7.54 -0.95 9.01
N ILE A 43 6.68 -0.20 9.70
CA ILE A 43 5.39 0.24 9.18
C ILE A 43 5.45 1.75 8.98
N LYS A 44 5.08 2.20 7.78
CA LYS A 44 5.04 3.64 7.44
C LYS A 44 3.75 3.98 6.71
N TYR A 45 3.23 5.15 7.05
CA TYR A 45 2.17 5.83 6.32
C TYR A 45 2.80 6.97 5.55
N PHE A 46 2.43 7.12 4.28
CA PHE A 46 2.93 8.20 3.45
C PHE A 46 1.82 9.23 3.22
N SER A 47 2.19 10.50 3.29
CA SER A 47 1.27 11.61 2.95
C SER A 47 0.97 11.68 1.46
N THR A 48 1.83 11.07 0.63
CA THR A 48 1.69 10.95 -0.82
C THR A 48 1.99 9.52 -1.24
N TYR A 49 1.45 9.06 -2.37
CA TYR A 49 1.75 7.71 -2.86
C TYR A 49 3.28 7.52 -3.02
N PRO A 50 3.89 6.54 -2.34
CA PRO A 50 5.31 6.24 -2.50
C PRO A 50 5.58 5.81 -3.94
N GLY A 51 6.69 6.25 -4.52
CA GLY A 51 6.97 5.99 -5.93
C GLY A 51 7.09 4.50 -6.25
N THR A 52 6.90 4.14 -7.52
CA THR A 52 7.02 2.75 -8.00
C THR A 52 8.40 2.15 -7.75
N SER A 53 9.44 2.98 -7.61
CA SER A 53 10.79 2.54 -7.27
C SER A 53 10.96 2.16 -5.78
N GLU A 54 10.11 2.68 -4.89
CA GLU A 54 10.15 2.39 -3.46
C GLU A 54 9.24 1.21 -3.09
N LEU A 55 8.20 0.98 -3.89
CA LEU A 55 7.24 -0.09 -3.68
C LEU A 55 7.68 -1.41 -4.30
N CYS A 56 7.15 -2.50 -3.74
CA CYS A 56 7.28 -3.81 -4.32
C CYS A 56 6.52 -3.87 -5.66
N PRO A 57 7.15 -4.35 -6.75
CA PRO A 57 6.51 -4.44 -8.07
C PRO A 57 5.19 -5.21 -8.07
N GLU A 58 5.08 -6.24 -7.24
CA GLU A 58 3.87 -7.03 -7.12
C GLU A 58 2.76 -6.27 -6.39
N CYS A 59 3.11 -5.51 -5.33
CA CYS A 59 2.16 -4.65 -4.65
C CYS A 59 1.61 -3.55 -5.57
N ILE A 60 2.46 -2.94 -6.41
CA ILE A 60 2.03 -1.95 -7.41
C ILE A 60 0.98 -2.57 -8.34
N GLN A 61 1.28 -3.75 -8.91
CA GLN A 61 0.33 -4.44 -9.79
C GLN A 61 -0.98 -4.80 -9.09
N LEU A 62 -0.92 -5.21 -7.81
CA LEU A 62 -2.11 -5.51 -7.01
C LEU A 62 -2.97 -4.27 -6.75
N GLU A 63 -2.33 -3.12 -6.49
CA GLU A 63 -3.01 -1.84 -6.35
C GLU A 63 -3.63 -1.36 -7.66
N GLU A 64 -2.89 -1.41 -8.78
CA GLU A 64 -3.42 -1.07 -10.10
C GLU A 64 -4.62 -1.93 -10.50
N LYS A 65 -4.58 -3.23 -10.17
CA LYS A 65 -5.72 -4.14 -10.37
C LYS A 65 -6.92 -3.74 -9.52
N ASN A 66 -6.72 -3.30 -8.27
CA ASN A 66 -7.82 -2.87 -7.41
C ASN A 66 -8.44 -1.54 -7.85
N ILE A 67 -7.65 -0.62 -8.41
CA ILE A 67 -8.13 0.70 -8.84
C ILE A 67 -9.01 0.61 -10.11
N LYS A 68 -8.75 -0.34 -11.00
CA LYS A 68 -9.52 -0.50 -12.27
C LYS A 68 -10.97 -0.97 -12.11
N PHE A 69 -11.43 -1.30 -10.90
CA PHE A 69 -12.79 -1.79 -10.64
C PHE A 69 -13.66 -0.83 -9.81
N THR A 70 -13.24 0.42 -9.64
CA THR A 70 -14.03 1.50 -9.00
C THR A 70 -14.30 2.62 -9.98
#